data_AF-A0A151IND2-F1
#
_entry.id   AF-A0A151IND2-F1
#
_cell.length_a   1.000
_cell.length_b   1.000
_cell.length_c   1.000
_cell.angle_alpha   90.00
_cell.angle_beta   90.00
_cell.angle_gamma   90.00
#
_symmetry.space_group_name_H-M   'P 1'
#
loop_
_entity.id
_entity.type
_entity.pdbx_description
1 polymer ?
#
loop_
_entity_poly.entity_id
_entity_poly.type
_entity_poly.pdbx_seq_one_letter_code
_entity_poly.pdbx_strand_id
1 'polypeptide(L)' 'MVLSPACDCGDSRQDLNHIIFHCPLTRSKAGPLMRYINKKFPSHNHNIFPSLAKPFHSLCRLLLSFFKAIEISV' A
#
# COMPACT_ATOMS: atom_id res chain seq x y z
N MET A 1 -4.83 -19.85 -1.11
CA MET A 1 -6.01 -19.07 -1.53
C MET A 1 -6.87 -18.86 -0.29
N VAL A 2 -7.33 -17.63 -0.01
CA VAL A 2 -8.17 -17.30 1.16
C VAL A 2 -9.64 -17.50 0.77
N LEU A 3 -10.48 -18.03 1.68
CA LEU A 3 -11.88 -18.37 1.40
C LEU A 3 -12.77 -17.15 1.08
N SER A 4 -12.40 -15.97 1.58
CA SER A 4 -13.06 -14.68 1.31
C SER A 4 -11.99 -13.58 1.19
N PRO A 5 -11.32 -13.46 0.03
CA PRO A 5 -10.24 -12.50 -0.13
C PRO A 5 -10.75 -11.06 -0.14
N ALA A 6 -9.95 -10.13 0.40
CA ALA A 6 -10.15 -8.70 0.24
C ALA A 6 -9.59 -8.18 -1.10
N CYS A 7 -8.66 -8.94 -1.70
CA CYS A 7 -8.06 -8.70 -3.00
C CYS A 7 -8.07 -9.99 -3.82
N ASP A 8 -8.69 -9.92 -4.99
CA ASP A 8 -8.93 -11.08 -5.87
C ASP A 8 -7.71 -11.46 -6.72
N CYS A 9 -6.53 -10.91 -6.43
CA CYS A 9 -5.30 -11.21 -7.19
C CYS A 9 -4.75 -12.64 -6.96
N GLY A 10 -5.32 -13.38 -6.02
CA GLY A 10 -4.91 -14.76 -5.69
C GLY A 10 -3.74 -14.91 -4.71
N ASP A 11 -3.08 -13.82 -4.29
CA ASP A 11 -2.04 -13.86 -3.24
C ASP A 11 -2.66 -14.16 -1.87
N SER A 12 -2.01 -14.98 -1.05
CA SER A 12 -2.46 -15.25 0.32
C SER A 12 -2.29 -14.07 1.26
N ARG A 13 -1.38 -13.14 0.95
CA ARG A 13 -1.20 -11.89 1.68
C ARG A 13 -2.30 -10.92 1.25
N GLN A 14 -3.08 -10.48 2.22
CA GLN A 14 -4.27 -9.65 2.00
C GLN A 14 -4.16 -8.32 2.76
N ASP A 15 -2.94 -7.95 3.15
CA ASP A 15 -2.65 -6.76 3.94
C ASP A 15 -2.25 -5.56 3.08
N LEU A 16 -2.00 -4.44 3.73
CA LEU A 16 -1.65 -3.20 3.04
C LEU A 16 -0.28 -3.28 2.35
N ASN A 17 0.67 -4.06 2.87
CA ASN A 17 1.96 -4.26 2.20
C ASN A 17 1.75 -4.98 0.87
N HIS A 18 0.86 -5.97 0.83
CA HIS A 18 0.47 -6.61 -0.42
C HIS A 18 -0.10 -5.60 -1.41
N ILE A 19 -1.13 -4.83 -1.03
CA ILE A 19 -1.80 -3.89 -1.95
C ILE A 19 -0.85 -2.79 -2.46
N ILE A 20 0.10 -2.32 -1.65
CA ILE A 20 1.02 -1.24 -2.05
C ILE A 20 2.22 -1.78 -2.86
N PHE A 21 2.83 -2.89 -2.43
CA PHE A 21 4.15 -3.28 -2.92
C PHE A 21 4.14 -4.51 -3.84
N HIS A 22 3.16 -5.40 -3.71
CA HIS A 22 3.23 -6.73 -4.31
C HIS A 22 2.09 -7.03 -5.28
N CYS A 23 0.90 -6.47 -5.05
CA CYS A 23 -0.29 -6.80 -5.79
C CYS A 23 -0.15 -6.38 -7.27
N PRO A 24 -0.26 -7.33 -8.23
CA PRO A 24 -0.12 -7.01 -9.64
C PRO A 24 -1.23 -6.07 -10.15
N LEU A 25 -2.40 -6.07 -9.50
CA LEU A 25 -3.57 -5.28 -9.88
C LEU A 25 -3.45 -3.80 -9.48
N THR A 26 -2.75 -3.51 -8.38
CA THR A 26 -2.71 -2.15 -7.80
C THR A 26 -1.32 -1.51 -7.83
N ARG A 27 -0.23 -2.29 -7.93
CA ARG A 27 1.15 -1.77 -7.87
C ARG A 27 1.46 -0.68 -8.90
N SER A 28 0.82 -0.73 -10.08
CA SER A 28 1.02 0.27 -11.14
C SER A 28 0.60 1.68 -10.70
N LYS A 29 -0.36 1.78 -9.79
CA LYS A 29 -0.86 3.04 -9.22
C LYS A 29 -0.11 3.46 -7.95
N ALA A 30 0.72 2.59 -7.37
CA ALA A 30 1.45 2.84 -6.13
C ALA A 30 2.76 3.64 -6.30
N GLY A 31 3.18 3.95 -7.53
CA GLY A 31 4.49 4.55 -7.82
C GLY A 31 4.87 5.78 -6.97
N PRO A 32 4.02 6.82 -6.87
CA PRO A 32 4.30 7.99 -6.04
C PRO A 32 4.44 7.65 -4.54
N LEU A 33 3.59 6.75 -4.03
CA LEU A 33 3.61 6.30 -2.65
C LEU A 33 4.88 5.48 -2.35
N MET A 34 5.23 4.53 -3.21
CA MET A 34 6.45 3.73 -3.10
C MET A 34 7.71 4.62 -3.11
N ARG A 35 7.78 5.60 -4.03
CA ARG A 35 8.90 6.54 -4.09
C ARG A 35 9.03 7.35 -2.81
N TYR A 36 7.92 7.80 -2.24
CA TYR A 36 7.92 8.51 -0.95
C TYR A 36 8.41 7.61 0.18
N ILE A 37 7.91 6.38 0.27
CA ILE A 37 8.28 5.42 1.33
C ILE A 37 9.77 5.09 1.24
N ASN A 38 10.28 4.73 0.06
CA ASN A 38 11.68 4.38 -0.13
C ASN A 38 12.63 5.54 0.20
N LYS A 39 12.21 6.79 -0.08
CA LYS A 39 13.00 7.99 0.25
C LYS A 39 13.01 8.25 1.77
N LYS A 40 11.88 8.06 2.44
CA LYS A 40 11.69 8.49 3.84
C LYS A 40 11.98 7.40 4.87
N PHE A 41 11.86 6.14 4.47
CA PHE A 41 12.01 4.96 5.31
C PHE A 41 12.89 3.88 4.62
N PRO A 42 14.17 4.19 4.32
CA PRO A 42 15.04 3.28 3.56
C PRO A 42 15.27 1.93 4.25
N SER A 43 15.15 1.86 5.58
CA SER A 43 15.28 0.63 6.38
C SER A 43 14.02 -0.23 6.43
N HIS A 44 12.89 0.26 5.90
CA HIS A 44 11.59 -0.42 5.94
C HIS A 44 11.03 -0.63 4.52
N ASN A 45 11.91 -1.00 3.58
CA ASN A 45 11.52 -1.28 2.21
C ASN A 45 10.41 -2.34 2.19
N HIS A 46 9.31 -2.02 1.52
CA HIS A 46 8.13 -2.87 1.39
C HIS A 46 7.39 -3.22 2.70
N ASN A 47 7.60 -2.44 3.78
CA ASN A 47 6.81 -2.55 5.00
C ASN A 47 6.31 -1.18 5.48
N ILE A 48 5.02 -0.92 5.34
CA ILE A 48 4.41 0.36 5.70
C ILE A 48 3.98 0.45 7.16
N PHE A 49 3.81 -0.68 7.86
CA PHE A 49 3.26 -0.69 9.22
C PHE A 49 4.05 0.15 10.23
N PRO A 50 5.40 0.16 10.24
CA PRO A 50 6.15 1.05 11.13
C PRO A 50 5.81 2.54 10.91
N SER A 51 5.59 2.94 9.66
CA SER A 51 5.25 4.32 9.31
C SER A 51 3.81 4.70 9.68
N LEU A 52 2.93 3.72 9.91
CA LEU A 52 1.54 3.94 10.32
C LEU A 52 1.38 4.15 11.84
N ALA A 53 2.37 3.77 12.65
CA ALA A 53 2.33 4.01 14.10
C ALA A 53 2.29 5.51 14.45
N LYS A 54 2.96 6.34 13.65
CA LYS A 54 2.91 7.80 13.74
C LYS A 54 2.99 8.41 12.34
N PRO A 55 1.87 8.44 11.60
CA PRO A 55 1.91 8.76 10.18
C PRO A 55 2.14 10.25 9.96
N PHE A 56 2.98 10.56 8.97
CA PHE A 56 3.13 11.94 8.51
C PHE A 56 1.91 12.34 7.69
N HIS A 57 1.49 13.61 7.77
CA HIS A 57 0.39 14.13 6.97
C HIS A 57 0.58 13.88 5.46
N SER A 58 1.82 13.96 4.97
CA SER A 58 2.15 13.63 3.57
C SER A 58 1.96 12.15 3.24
N LEU A 59 2.23 11.23 4.17
CA LEU A 59 1.96 9.81 3.99
C LEU A 59 0.46 9.55 3.92
N CYS A 60 -0.34 10.14 4.83
CA CYS A 60 -1.79 10.00 4.82
C CYS A 60 -2.40 10.50 3.50
N ARG A 61 -1.95 11.65 2.99
CA ARG A 61 -2.42 12.19 1.70
C ARG A 61 -2.09 11.25 0.54
N LEU A 62 -0.88 10.69 0.49
CA LEU A 62 -0.49 9.75 -0.56
C LEU A 62 -1.26 8.44 -0.47
N LEU A 63 -1.50 7.92 0.74
CA LEU A 63 -2.36 6.76 0.96
C LEU A 63 -3.79 7.01 0.47
N LEU A 64 -4.38 8.16 0.83
CA LEU A 64 -5.71 8.53 0.38
C LEU A 64 -5.78 8.64 -1.15
N SER A 65 -4.82 9.33 -1.78
CA SER A 65 -4.73 9.42 -3.24
C SER A 65 -4.58 8.05 -3.90
N PHE A 66 -3.77 7.17 -3.32
CA PHE A 66 -3.60 5.81 -3.80
C PHE A 66 -4.90 5.00 -3.70
N PHE A 67 -5.58 5.00 -2.55
CA PHE A 67 -6.84 4.29 -2.36
C PHE A 67 -7.93 4.77 -3.32
N LYS A 68 -8.04 6.08 -3.53
CA LYS A 68 -8.94 6.64 -4.55
C LYS A 68 -8.59 6.13 -5.95
N ALA A 69 -7.29 6.05 -6.29
CA ALA A 69 -6.86 5.58 -7.59
C ALA A 69 -7.19 4.11 -7.82
N ILE A 70 -7.23 3.27 -6.77
CA ILE A 70 -7.61 1.85 -6.85
C ILE A 70 -9.10 1.63 -6.52
N GLU A 71 -9.92 2.69 -6.53
CA GLU A 71 -11.37 2.64 -6.36
C GLU A 71 -11.84 2.09 -5.00
N ILE A 72 -10.98 2.15 -3.99
CA ILE A 72 -11.38 1.92 -2.60
C ILE A 72 -11.95 3.22 -2.04
N SER A 73 -13.23 3.21 -1.70
CA SER A 73 -13.87 4.28 -0.94
C SER A 73 -13.38 4.24 0.51
N VAL A 74 -12.76 5.34 0.96
CA VAL A 74 -12.23 5.54 2.31
C VAL A 74 -12.88 6.78 2.92
#